data_AF-A0A0K1RV28-F1
#
_entry.id   AF-A0A0K1RV28-F1
#
_cell.length_a   1.000
_cell.length_b   1.000
_cell.length_c   1.000
_cell.angle_alpha   90.00
_cell.angle_beta   90.00
_cell.angle_gamma   90.00
#
_symmetry.space_group_name_H-M   'P 1'
#
loop_
_entity.id
_entity.type
_entity.pdbx_description
1 polymer ?
#
loop_
_entity_poly.entity_id
_entity_poly.type
_entity_poly.pdbx_seq_one_letter_code
_entity_poly.pdbx_strand_id
1 'polypeptide(L)'
;MECKSRLSKDDVDDFLDRLQRFKLAFPQFRDFQVYGAVAGIEIDQGIDSYAYRRGLFVIKQSGETVKIINDVQFRPLGFQVLRYLVWFDRGA
;
A
#
# COMPACT_ATOMS: atom_id res chain seq x y z
N MET A 1 -1.88 -6.00 -2.55
CA MET A 1 -0.55 -5.58 -3.04
C MET A 1 -0.70 -5.04 -4.45
N GLU A 2 0.23 -4.21 -4.88
CA GLU A 2 0.41 -3.82 -6.28
C GLU A 2 1.70 -4.46 -6.80
N CYS A 3 1.68 -4.98 -8.03
CA CYS A 3 2.84 -5.64 -8.64
C CYS A 3 2.98 -5.19 -10.09
N LYS A 4 4.17 -4.73 -10.47
CA LYS A 4 4.46 -4.18 -11.80
C LYS A 4 5.76 -4.74 -12.35
N SER A 5 5.87 -4.83 -13.67
CA SER A 5 7.18 -5.05 -14.31
C SER A 5 8.09 -3.86 -14.09
N ARG A 6 7.59 -2.64 -14.30
CA ARG A 6 8.26 -1.37 -13.96
C ARG A 6 7.36 -0.54 -13.05
N LEU A 7 7.76 -0.37 -11.79
CA LEU A 7 6.99 0.37 -10.79
C LEU A 7 7.30 1.87 -10.87
N SER A 8 6.28 2.67 -11.16
CA SER A 8 6.35 4.13 -11.22
C SER A 8 5.74 4.79 -9.96
N LYS A 9 5.87 6.11 -9.85
CA LYS A 9 5.20 6.89 -8.78
C LYS A 9 3.68 6.79 -8.87
N ASP A 10 3.14 6.88 -10.08
CA ASP A 10 1.69 6.91 -10.31
C ASP A 10 1.06 5.56 -9.89
N ASP A 11 1.74 4.44 -10.17
CA ASP A 11 1.31 3.13 -9.68
C ASP A 11 1.21 3.07 -8.14
N VAL A 12 2.15 3.72 -7.44
CA VAL A 12 2.13 3.78 -5.97
C VAL A 12 0.96 4.65 -5.48
N ASP A 13 0.72 5.80 -6.13
CA ASP A 13 -0.35 6.71 -5.75
C ASP A 13 -1.74 6.09 -6.00
N ASP A 14 -1.95 5.49 -7.17
CA ASP A 14 -3.19 4.78 -7.50
C ASP A 14 -3.46 3.63 -6.53
N PHE A 15 -2.41 2.90 -6.14
CA PHE A 15 -2.54 1.82 -5.17
C PHE A 15 -2.91 2.35 -3.77
N LEU A 16 -2.33 3.47 -3.33
CA LEU A 16 -2.68 4.11 -2.07
C LEU A 16 -4.15 4.54 -2.05
N ASP A 17 -4.66 5.11 -3.14
CA ASP A 17 -6.06 5.51 -3.25
C ASP A 17 -7.01 4.31 -3.17
N ARG A 18 -6.65 3.19 -3.79
CA ARG A 18 -7.39 1.91 -3.67
C ARG A 18 -7.36 1.39 -2.23
N LEU A 19 -6.22 1.47 -1.54
CA LEU A 19 -6.09 1.04 -0.14
C LEU A 19 -6.96 1.87 0.81
N GLN A 20 -7.09 3.18 0.58
CA GLN A 20 -7.97 4.05 1.38
C GLN A 20 -9.45 3.63 1.30
N ARG A 21 -9.88 3.12 0.14
CA ARG A 21 -11.27 2.69 -0.10
C ARG A 21 -11.49 1.20 0.15
N PHE A 22 -10.43 0.44 0.43
CA PHE A 22 -10.48 -1.02 0.53
C PHE A 22 -11.54 -1.50 1.52
N LYS A 23 -11.58 -0.95 2.74
CA LYS A 23 -12.55 -1.39 3.76
C LYS A 23 -13.99 -0.97 3.48
N LEU A 24 -14.23 -0.01 2.57
CA LEU A 24 -15.57 0.30 2.07
C LEU A 24 -16.02 -0.80 1.10
N ALA A 25 -15.15 -1.21 0.19
CA ALA A 25 -15.41 -2.29 -0.77
C ALA A 25 -15.44 -3.68 -0.12
N PHE A 26 -14.71 -3.87 0.99
CA PHE A 26 -14.61 -5.14 1.70
C PHE A 26 -14.86 -4.97 3.21
N PRO A 27 -16.12 -4.77 3.63
CA PRO A 27 -16.49 -4.51 5.03
C PRO A 27 -16.12 -5.63 5.99
N GLN A 28 -16.00 -6.88 5.52
CA GLN A 28 -15.59 -8.03 6.34
C GLN A 28 -14.17 -7.87 6.93
N PHE A 29 -13.35 -6.99 6.37
CA PHE A 29 -12.01 -6.69 6.89
C PHE A 29 -11.97 -5.44 7.79
N ARG A 30 -13.13 -4.92 8.22
CA ARG A 30 -13.21 -3.68 9.00
C ARG A 30 -12.40 -3.73 10.29
N ASP A 31 -12.40 -4.87 10.98
CA ASP A 31 -11.73 -5.03 12.27
C ASP A 31 -10.27 -5.51 12.15
N PHE A 32 -9.78 -5.70 10.92
CA PHE A 32 -8.41 -6.13 10.65
C PHE A 32 -7.51 -4.93 10.36
N GLN A 33 -6.23 -5.02 10.72
CA GLN A 33 -5.23 -4.08 10.21
C GLN A 33 -4.90 -4.43 8.76
N VAL A 34 -5.08 -3.47 7.86
CA VAL A 34 -4.76 -3.61 6.44
C VAL A 34 -3.49 -2.85 6.16
N TYR A 35 -2.48 -3.54 5.63
CA TYR A 35 -1.21 -2.96 5.20
C TYR A 35 -1.04 -3.12 3.69
N GLY A 36 -0.33 -2.17 3.10
CA GLY A 36 -0.01 -2.17 1.68
C GLY A 36 1.40 -2.69 1.40
N ALA A 37 1.56 -3.34 0.24
CA ALA A 37 2.85 -3.75 -0.28
C ALA A 37 2.92 -3.49 -1.80
N VAL A 38 4.07 -3.07 -2.29
CA VAL A 38 4.39 -2.90 -3.71
C VAL A 38 5.55 -3.80 -4.13
N ALA A 39 5.49 -4.32 -5.34
CA ALA A 39 6.55 -5.13 -5.94
C ALA A 39 6.88 -4.63 -7.35
N GLY A 40 8.17 -4.63 -7.70
CA GLY A 40 8.66 -4.27 -9.03
C GLY A 40 9.85 -5.13 -9.46
N ILE A 41 9.90 -5.52 -10.74
CA ILE A 41 11.13 -6.08 -11.35
C ILE A 41 12.12 -4.93 -11.54
N GLU A 42 11.67 -3.90 -12.24
CA GLU A 42 12.30 -2.58 -12.29
C GLU A 42 11.50 -1.63 -11.37
N ILE A 43 12.22 -0.76 -10.65
CA ILE A 43 11.62 0.29 -9.84
C ILE A 43 12.29 1.59 -10.25
N ASP A 44 11.49 2.56 -10.68
CA ASP A 44 11.99 3.87 -11.07
C ASP A 44 12.74 4.53 -9.91
N GLN A 45 13.74 5.34 -10.24
CA GLN A 45 14.66 5.90 -9.26
C GLN A 45 13.90 6.63 -8.14
N GLY A 46 14.15 6.21 -6.89
CA GLY A 46 13.55 6.81 -5.70
C GLY A 46 12.11 6.39 -5.39
N ILE A 47 11.47 5.58 -6.24
CA ILE A 47 10.09 5.10 -6.01
C ILE A 47 10.03 4.09 -4.86
N ASP A 48 11.09 3.30 -4.66
CA ASP A 48 11.24 2.44 -3.50
C ASP A 48 11.22 3.24 -2.18
N SER A 49 11.99 4.32 -2.13
CA SER A 49 12.07 5.22 -0.98
C SER A 49 10.78 6.00 -0.79
N TYR A 50 10.11 6.35 -1.90
CA TYR A 50 8.78 6.95 -1.87
C TYR A 50 7.76 5.98 -1.24
N ALA A 51 7.63 4.76 -1.75
CA ALA A 51 6.72 3.75 -1.23
C ALA A 51 7.02 3.42 0.24
N TYR A 52 8.29 3.31 0.61
CA TYR A 52 8.74 3.17 2.01
C TYR A 52 8.19 4.30 2.89
N ARG A 53 8.38 5.56 2.49
CA ARG A 53 7.88 6.73 3.25
C ARG A 53 6.36 6.81 3.31
N ARG A 54 5.64 6.22 2.35
CA ARG A 54 4.18 6.10 2.36
C ARG A 54 3.67 4.94 3.24
N GLY A 55 4.57 4.25 3.93
CA GLY A 55 4.23 3.16 4.85
C GLY A 55 3.88 1.86 4.14
N LEU A 56 4.37 1.66 2.92
CA LEU A 56 4.20 0.43 2.15
C LEU A 56 5.42 -0.49 2.30
N PHE A 57 5.16 -1.79 2.41
CA PHE A 57 6.22 -2.78 2.23
C PHE A 57 6.70 -2.75 0.77
N VAL A 58 8.01 -2.77 0.55
CA VAL A 58 8.63 -2.73 -0.78
C VAL A 58 9.33 -4.05 -1.02
N ILE A 59 8.93 -4.72 -2.09
CA ILE A 59 9.44 -6.02 -2.50
C ILE A 59 10.23 -5.84 -3.79
N LYS A 60 11.48 -6.31 -3.81
CA LYS A 60 12.36 -6.29 -4.99
C LYS A 60 12.85 -7.69 -5.32
N GLN A 61 13.21 -7.91 -6.58
CA GLN A 61 13.99 -9.09 -6.94
C GLN A 61 15.33 -9.12 -6.19
N SER A 62 15.76 -10.34 -5.87
CA SER A 62 17.04 -10.65 -5.24
C SER A 62 17.53 -11.98 -5.80
N GLY A 63 18.26 -11.92 -6.92
CA GLY A 63 18.62 -13.12 -7.69
C GLY A 63 17.38 -13.81 -8.23
N GLU A 64 17.25 -15.11 -7.97
CA GLU A 64 16.09 -15.93 -8.36
C GLU A 64 14.88 -15.79 -7.41
N THR A 65 14.99 -14.93 -6.38
CA THR A 65 13.98 -14.76 -5.33
C THR A 65 13.48 -13.32 -5.24
N VAL A 66 12.63 -13.04 -4.25
CA VAL A 66 12.26 -11.68 -3.86
C VAL A 66 12.58 -11.42 -2.39
N LYS A 67 12.83 -10.14 -2.07
CA LYS A 67 13.17 -9.64 -0.74
C LYS A 67 12.26 -8.46 -0.40
N ILE A 68 11.75 -8.44 0.83
CA ILE A 68 11.24 -7.20 1.44
C ILE A 68 12.45 -6.36 1.83
N ILE A 69 12.56 -5.15 1.30
CA ILE A 69 13.75 -4.29 1.50
C ILE A 69 13.60 -3.28 2.64
N ASN A 70 12.42 -3.19 3.25
CA ASN A 70 12.19 -2.34 4.41
C ASN A 70 13.11 -2.77 5.58
N ASP A 71 13.69 -1.80 6.27
CA ASP A 71 14.52 -2.06 7.44
C ASP A 71 13.69 -2.22 8.74
N VAL A 72 14.37 -2.46 9.85
CA VAL A 72 13.76 -2.65 11.18
C VAL A 72 13.12 -1.39 11.76
N GLN A 73 13.41 -0.21 11.21
CA GLN A 73 12.84 1.06 11.63
C GLN A 73 11.57 1.41 10.86
N PHE A 74 11.25 0.64 9.81
CA PHE A 74 10.05 0.81 9.00
C PHE A 74 8.78 0.78 9.84
N ARG A 75 7.90 1.77 9.59
CA ARG A 75 6.59 1.87 10.23
C ARG A 75 5.50 1.71 9.16
N PRO A 76 4.80 0.57 9.11
CA PRO A 76 3.76 0.36 8.12
C PRO A 76 2.55 1.25 8.41
N LEU A 77 1.96 1.84 7.36
CA LEU A 77 0.73 2.61 7.48
C LEU A 77 -0.47 1.68 7.44
N GLY A 78 -1.20 1.59 8.55
CA GLY A 78 -2.45 0.84 8.63
C GLY A 78 -3.60 1.62 8.00
N PHE A 79 -4.26 1.05 7.00
CA PHE A 79 -5.39 1.68 6.31
C PHE A 79 -6.71 1.39 7.03
N GLN A 80 -7.44 2.45 7.35
CA GLN A 80 -8.69 2.42 8.10
C GLN A 80 -9.77 3.20 7.35
N VAL A 81 -11.04 2.90 7.61
CA VAL A 81 -12.14 3.73 7.11
C VAL A 81 -12.04 5.09 7.81
N LEU A 82 -11.96 6.17 7.02
CA LEU A 82 -11.97 7.52 7.59
C LEU A 82 -13.30 7.75 8.32
N ARG A 83 -13.23 8.14 9.59
CA ARG A 83 -14.40 8.32 10.47
C ARG A 83 -15.45 9.27 9.87
N TYR A 84 -15.04 10.23 9.04
CA TYR A 84 -15.93 11.19 8.38
C TYR A 84 -16.80 10.57 7.26
N LEU A 85 -16.33 9.53 6.56
CA LEU A 85 -17.12 8.85 5.51
C LEU A 85 -18.29 8.04 6.09
N VAL A 86 -18.14 7.50 7.31
CA VAL A 86 -19.20 6.74 7.99
C VAL A 86 -20.40 7.62 8.36
N TRP A 87 -20.20 8.92 8.60
CA TRP A 87 -21.30 9.85 8.91
C TRP A 87 -22.19 10.12 7.70
N PHE A 88 -21.64 10.13 6.49
CA PHE A 88 -22.42 10.38 5.27
C PHE A 88 -23.29 9.17 4.90
N ASP A 89 -22.80 7.95 5.10
CA ASP A 89 -23.56 6.72 4.81
C ASP A 89 -24.64 6.38 5.86
N ARG A 90 -24.61 6.98 7.05
CA ARG A 90 -25.62 6.75 8.11
C ARG A 90 -26.67 7.86 8.20
N GLY A 91 -26.72 8.75 7.22
CA GLY A 91 -27.70 9.83 7.12
C GLY A 91 -28.53 9.72 5.84
N ALA A 92 -29.45 8.76 5.80
CA ALA A 92 -30.61 8.72 4.92
C ALA A 92 -31.74 7.95 5.62
#